data_AF-A0A536QBE2-F1
#
_entry.id   AF-A0A536QBE2-F1
#
_cell.length_a   1.000
_cell.length_b   1.000
_cell.length_c   1.000
_cell.angle_alpha   90.00
_cell.angle_beta   90.00
_cell.angle_gamma   90.00
#
_symmetry.space_group_name_H-M   'P 1'
#
loop_
_entity.id
_entity.type
_entity.pdbx_description
1 polymer ?
#
loop_
_entity_poly.entity_id
_entity_poly.type
_entity_poly.pdbx_seq_one_letter_code
_entity_poly.pdbx_strand_id
1 'polypeptide(L)'
;MSDDDSEGAASRHPRIAERTALDVRAEHRVLQSFSDLELEAMPLLGDGEALARRGHYLDLHDPARAGFVAEGDEVVEPGQHVIARNEVTGELWDELQRACDGVLGRRSATRLRPAV
;
A
#
# COMPACT_ATOMS: atom_id res chain seq x y z
N MET A 1 37.57 29.72 -2.82
CA MET A 1 37.91 28.28 -2.74
C MET A 1 37.05 27.76 -1.61
N SER A 2 35.76 27.59 -1.87
CA SER A 2 35.11 26.51 -2.65
C SER A 2 34.44 25.63 -1.62
N ASP A 3 33.12 25.76 -1.53
CA ASP A 3 32.15 24.73 -1.94
C ASP A 3 32.12 23.65 -0.83
N ASP A 4 31.02 23.34 -0.16
CA ASP A 4 29.74 22.96 -0.75
C ASP A 4 28.73 22.76 0.38
N ASP A 5 27.53 23.27 0.16
CA ASP A 5 26.36 23.25 1.04
C ASP A 5 25.92 21.79 1.30
N SER A 6 26.25 21.24 2.46
CA SER A 6 25.72 19.94 2.91
C SER A 6 24.28 20.09 3.41
N GLU A 7 23.38 20.44 2.51
CA GLU A 7 21.94 20.33 2.71
C GLU A 7 21.38 19.29 1.75
N GLY A 8 21.64 18.03 2.08
CA GLY A 8 20.85 16.89 1.60
C GLY A 8 19.45 16.90 2.21
N ALA A 9 18.72 18.01 2.07
CA ALA A 9 17.29 18.03 2.22
C ALA A 9 16.76 17.17 1.08
N ALA A 10 16.53 15.88 1.36
CA ALA A 10 15.67 15.05 0.57
C ALA A 10 14.29 15.73 0.57
N SER A 11 14.11 16.70 -0.34
CA SER A 11 12.81 17.18 -0.74
C SER A 11 12.10 15.97 -1.31
N ARG A 12 11.40 15.27 -0.41
CA ARG A 12 10.32 14.34 -0.70
C ARG A 12 9.28 15.21 -1.39
N HIS A 13 9.52 15.52 -2.66
CA HIS A 13 8.51 16.07 -3.53
C HIS A 13 7.32 15.13 -3.35
N PRO A 14 6.11 15.65 -3.08
CA PRO A 14 4.94 14.80 -3.17
C PRO A 14 4.96 14.28 -4.60
N ARG A 15 5.38 13.03 -4.79
CA ARG A 15 5.18 12.38 -6.07
C ARG A 15 3.67 12.39 -6.19
N ILE A 16 3.15 13.19 -7.11
CA ILE A 16 1.77 13.04 -7.53
C ILE A 16 1.72 11.59 -7.96
N ALA A 17 1.09 10.73 -7.18
CA ALA A 17 0.97 9.34 -7.54
C ALA A 17 0.24 9.32 -8.87
N GLU A 18 0.93 8.91 -9.94
CA GLU A 18 0.37 8.97 -11.28
C GLU A 18 -0.80 7.98 -11.42
N ARG A 19 -0.89 6.99 -10.53
CA ARG A 19 -2.02 6.08 -10.36
C ARG A 19 -2.35 5.87 -8.89
N THR A 20 -3.63 5.69 -8.62
CA THR A 20 -4.20 5.41 -7.30
C THR A 20 -4.92 4.06 -7.31
N ALA A 21 -5.34 3.58 -6.14
CA ALA A 21 -6.16 2.39 -6.04
C ALA A 21 -7.50 2.55 -6.79
N LEU A 22 -7.99 3.78 -6.99
CA LEU A 22 -9.23 4.04 -7.74
C LEU A 22 -9.10 3.57 -9.19
N ASP A 23 -7.96 3.83 -9.83
CA ASP A 23 -7.69 3.51 -11.23
C ASP A 23 -7.71 2.00 -11.51
N VAL A 24 -7.46 1.18 -10.49
CA VAL A 24 -7.37 -0.29 -10.59
C VAL A 24 -8.50 -1.00 -9.84
N ARG A 25 -9.48 -0.26 -9.31
CA ARG A 25 -10.59 -0.81 -8.52
C ARG A 25 -11.28 -1.99 -9.21
N ALA A 26 -11.55 -1.85 -10.51
CA ALA A 26 -12.26 -2.86 -11.29
C ALA A 26 -11.51 -4.20 -11.40
N GLU A 27 -10.19 -4.19 -11.23
CA GLU A 27 -9.32 -5.37 -11.34
C GLU A 27 -9.25 -6.16 -10.02
N HIS A 28 -9.46 -5.47 -8.89
CA HIS A 28 -9.17 -6.01 -7.56
C HIS A 28 -10.42 -6.12 -6.69
N ARG A 29 -10.75 -7.35 -6.30
CA ARG A 29 -11.87 -7.61 -5.38
C ARG A 29 -11.65 -6.95 -4.00
N VAL A 30 -10.40 -6.83 -3.56
CA VAL A 30 -10.02 -6.17 -2.28
C VAL A 30 -10.51 -4.73 -2.23
N LEU A 31 -10.53 -4.03 -3.37
CA LEU A 31 -10.86 -2.60 -3.45
C LEU A 31 -12.37 -2.32 -3.54
N GLN A 32 -13.20 -3.34 -3.72
CA GLN A 32 -14.63 -3.17 -4.01
C GLN A 32 -15.44 -2.58 -2.84
N SER A 33 -14.96 -2.74 -1.61
CA SER A 33 -15.61 -2.24 -0.39
C SER A 33 -15.26 -0.78 -0.04
N PHE A 34 -14.27 -0.20 -0.72
CA PHE A 34 -13.82 1.17 -0.45
C PHE A 34 -14.62 2.18 -1.27
N SER A 35 -14.77 3.39 -0.72
CA SER A 35 -15.30 4.54 -1.44
C SER A 35 -14.25 5.15 -2.37
N ASP A 36 -14.71 5.93 -3.35
CA ASP A 36 -13.81 6.56 -4.33
C ASP A 36 -12.82 7.52 -3.65
N LEU A 37 -13.27 8.27 -2.63
CA LEU A 37 -12.40 9.16 -1.85
C LEU A 37 -11.30 8.41 -1.09
N GLU A 38 -11.62 7.23 -0.56
CA GLU A 38 -10.62 6.39 0.11
C GLU A 38 -9.62 5.81 -0.90
N LEU A 39 -10.10 5.42 -2.08
CA LEU A 39 -9.28 4.90 -3.17
C LEU A 39 -8.34 5.93 -3.78
N GLU A 40 -8.79 7.18 -3.92
CA GLU A 40 -7.94 8.31 -4.34
C GLU A 40 -6.82 8.59 -3.31
N ALA A 41 -7.09 8.36 -2.03
CA ALA A 41 -6.12 8.52 -0.95
C ALA A 41 -5.12 7.35 -0.83
N MET A 42 -5.22 6.34 -1.69
CA MET A 42 -4.35 5.17 -1.71
C MET A 42 -3.48 5.16 -2.98
N PRO A 43 -2.33 5.86 -2.97
CA PRO A 43 -1.45 5.92 -4.13
C PRO A 43 -0.79 4.56 -4.40
N LEU A 44 -0.66 4.21 -5.69
CA LEU A 44 0.16 3.08 -6.13
C LEU A 44 1.60 3.55 -6.31
N LEU A 45 2.55 2.67 -5.98
CA LEU A 45 3.95 2.87 -6.33
C LEU A 45 4.13 2.76 -7.86
N GLY A 46 5.06 3.54 -8.38
CA GLY A 46 5.34 3.54 -9.82
C GLY A 46 6.11 2.29 -10.24
N ASP A 47 5.93 1.88 -11.50
CA ASP A 47 6.72 0.82 -12.12
C ASP A 47 8.22 1.15 -12.03
N GLY A 48 9.04 0.17 -11.64
CA GLY A 48 10.49 0.31 -11.45
C GLY A 48 10.90 1.04 -10.17
N GLU A 49 9.94 1.42 -9.30
CA GLU A 49 10.26 2.02 -8.02
C GLU A 49 10.91 1.01 -7.06
N ALA A 50 12.05 1.39 -6.47
CA ALA A 50 12.72 0.56 -5.47
C ALA A 50 11.98 0.59 -4.14
N LEU A 51 11.71 -0.59 -3.58
CA LEU A 51 11.13 -0.72 -2.25
C LEU A 51 12.19 -0.39 -1.20
N ALA A 52 11.83 0.40 -0.20
CA ALA A 52 12.72 0.74 0.88
C ALA A 52 12.89 -0.45 1.83
N ARG A 53 14.14 -0.74 2.22
CA ARG A 53 14.43 -1.76 3.23
C ARG A 53 13.63 -1.54 4.51
N ARG A 54 13.02 -2.62 5.01
CA ARG A 54 12.11 -2.65 6.17
C ARG A 54 10.85 -1.81 5.98
N GLY A 55 10.54 -1.37 4.76
CA GLY A 55 9.28 -0.76 4.41
C GLY A 55 8.16 -1.81 4.39
N HIS A 56 6.95 -1.39 4.74
CA HIS A 56 5.76 -2.25 4.71
C HIS A 56 4.95 -1.95 3.45
N TYR A 57 4.65 -3.01 2.70
CA TYR A 57 4.04 -2.95 1.39
C TYR A 57 2.92 -3.97 1.26
N LEU A 58 1.94 -3.66 0.41
CA LEU A 58 0.83 -4.53 0.10
C LEU A 58 0.69 -4.62 -1.41
N ASP A 59 0.71 -5.86 -1.92
CA ASP A 59 0.45 -6.16 -3.33
C ASP A 59 -1.02 -6.52 -3.50
N LEU A 60 -1.74 -5.76 -4.34
CA LEU A 60 -3.17 -5.96 -4.57
C LEU A 60 -3.45 -7.24 -5.39
N HIS A 61 -2.51 -7.70 -6.20
CA HIS A 61 -2.65 -8.97 -6.95
C HIS A 61 -2.47 -10.20 -6.07
N ASP A 62 -1.70 -10.06 -4.99
CA ASP A 62 -1.46 -11.13 -4.02
C ASP A 62 -2.01 -10.76 -2.65
N PRO A 63 -3.34 -10.89 -2.42
CA PRO A 63 -3.93 -10.61 -1.11
C PRO A 63 -3.39 -11.54 -0.01
N ALA A 64 -2.75 -12.67 -0.33
CA ALA A 64 -2.10 -13.53 0.66
C ALA A 64 -0.83 -12.88 1.26
N ARG A 65 -0.22 -11.92 0.55
CA ARG A 65 0.92 -11.11 0.98
C ARG A 65 0.53 -9.78 1.63
N ALA A 66 -0.69 -9.64 2.14
CA ALA A 66 -1.20 -8.42 2.76
C ALA A 66 -0.29 -7.87 3.88
N GLY A 67 0.63 -6.96 3.51
CA GLY A 67 1.58 -6.34 4.45
C GLY A 67 2.92 -7.08 4.55
N PHE A 68 3.60 -7.32 3.42
CA PHE A 68 4.97 -7.84 3.43
C PHE A 68 5.97 -6.73 3.78
N VAL A 69 7.13 -7.14 4.30
CA VAL A 69 8.26 -6.25 4.59
C VAL A 69 9.29 -6.44 3.48
N ALA A 70 9.72 -5.35 2.83
CA ALA A 70 10.76 -5.40 1.81
C ALA A 70 12.15 -5.46 2.44
N GLU A 71 13.08 -6.19 1.83
CA GLU A 71 14.49 -6.24 2.23
C GLU A 71 15.32 -5.11 1.61
N GLY A 72 14.77 -4.41 0.61
CA GLY A 72 15.32 -3.22 -0.01
C GLY A 72 16.12 -3.48 -1.28
N ASP A 73 16.08 -4.70 -1.79
CA ASP A 73 16.59 -5.09 -3.11
C ASP A 73 15.46 -5.30 -4.12
N GLU A 74 14.21 -5.25 -3.68
CA GLU A 74 13.03 -5.39 -4.53
C GLU A 74 12.67 -4.09 -5.26
N VAL A 75 12.10 -4.26 -6.45
CA VAL A 75 11.52 -3.19 -7.26
C VAL A 75 10.08 -3.54 -7.61
N VAL A 76 9.25 -2.52 -7.85
CA VAL A 76 7.90 -2.70 -8.36
C VAL A 76 7.97 -3.13 -9.83
N GLU A 77 7.49 -4.33 -10.13
CA GLU A 77 7.49 -4.83 -11.50
C GLU A 77 6.39 -4.16 -12.34
N PRO A 78 6.56 -4.05 -13.67
CA PRO A 78 5.53 -3.46 -14.53
C PRO A 78 4.16 -4.15 -14.40
N GLY A 79 3.13 -3.36 -14.12
CA GLY A 79 1.77 -3.86 -13.90
C GLY A 79 1.52 -4.45 -12.52
N GLN A 80 2.50 -4.40 -11.62
CA GLN A 80 2.30 -4.72 -10.22
C GLN A 80 1.65 -3.53 -9.49
N HIS A 81 0.59 -3.79 -8.74
CA HIS A 81 -0.15 -2.76 -8.03
C HIS A 81 0.19 -2.80 -6.53
N VAL A 82 1.19 -2.01 -6.13
CA VAL A 82 1.71 -2.00 -4.75
C VAL A 82 1.36 -0.70 -4.04
N ILE A 83 0.91 -0.80 -2.79
CA ILE A 83 0.67 0.33 -1.89
C ILE A 83 1.69 0.26 -0.75
N ALA A 84 2.30 1.40 -0.44
CA ALA A 84 3.20 1.53 0.70
C ALA A 84 2.46 2.05 1.95
N ARG A 85 2.72 1.44 3.11
CA ARG A 85 2.06 1.82 4.37
C ARG A 85 2.24 3.29 4.75
N ASN A 86 3.39 3.87 4.44
CA ASN A 86 3.72 5.26 4.79
C ASN A 86 3.06 6.30 3.88
N GLU A 87 2.48 5.89 2.76
CA GLU A 87 1.78 6.77 1.83
C GLU A 87 0.26 6.78 2.07
N VAL A 88 -0.22 5.98 3.03
CA VAL A 88 -1.64 5.89 3.43
C VAL A 88 -1.81 6.08 4.93
N THR A 89 -3.03 6.41 5.36
CA THR A 89 -3.35 6.48 6.78
C THR A 89 -3.37 5.08 7.41
N GLY A 90 -3.16 5.01 8.73
CA GLY A 90 -3.24 3.73 9.45
C GLY A 90 -4.61 3.06 9.35
N GLU A 91 -5.68 3.86 9.32
CA GLU A 91 -7.05 3.36 9.18
C GLU A 91 -7.29 2.68 7.83
N LEU A 92 -6.86 3.31 6.73
CA LEU A 92 -6.94 2.72 5.39
C LEU A 92 -6.08 1.47 5.26
N TRP A 93 -4.89 1.48 5.87
CA TRP A 93 -4.00 0.33 5.88
C TRP A 93 -4.59 -0.89 6.62
N ASP A 94 -5.22 -0.67 7.77
CA ASP A 94 -5.88 -1.73 8.54
C ASP A 94 -7.10 -2.28 7.77
N GLU A 95 -7.85 -1.42 7.10
CA GLU A 95 -8.99 -1.83 6.30
C GLU A 95 -8.56 -2.61 5.04
N LEU A 96 -7.45 -2.22 4.38
CA LEU A 96 -6.87 -2.99 3.27
C LEU A 96 -6.51 -4.41 3.68
N GLN A 97 -5.87 -4.58 4.84
CA GLN A 97 -5.53 -5.90 5.37
C GLN A 97 -6.79 -6.73 5.66
N ARG A 98 -7.82 -6.13 6.26
CA ARG A 98 -9.11 -6.79 6.52
C ARG A 98 -9.81 -7.20 5.23
N ALA A 99 -9.82 -6.35 4.21
CA ALA A 99 -10.38 -6.65 2.91
C ALA A 99 -9.63 -7.81 2.24
N CYS A 100 -8.29 -7.85 2.33
CA CYS A 100 -7.49 -8.98 1.86
C CYS A 100 -7.86 -10.29 2.56
N ASP A 101 -7.97 -10.28 3.90
CA ASP A 101 -8.42 -11.44 4.67
C ASP A 101 -9.82 -11.92 4.27
N GLY A 102 -10.73 -10.97 4.02
CA GLY A 102 -12.07 -11.23 3.52
C GLY A 102 -12.08 -11.93 2.15
N VAL A 103 -11.22 -11.50 1.21
CA VAL A 103 -11.08 -12.11 -0.13
C VAL A 103 -10.53 -13.52 -0.05
N LEU A 104 -9.56 -13.77 0.84
CA LEU A 104 -8.99 -15.11 1.06
C LEU A 104 -9.93 -16.07 1.78
N GLY A 105 -11.11 -15.61 2.23
CA GLY A 105 -12.02 -16.41 3.02
C GLY A 105 -11.45 -16.75 4.41
N ARG A 106 -10.35 -16.09 4.82
CA ARG A 106 -9.92 -16.08 6.22
C ARG A 106 -10.94 -15.23 6.95
N ARG A 107 -12.05 -15.85 7.34
CA ARG A 107 -12.98 -15.26 8.28
C ARG A 107 -12.14 -14.77 9.45
N SER A 108 -11.95 -13.45 9.56
CA SER A 108 -11.53 -12.83 10.80
C SER A 108 -12.49 -13.42 11.83
N ALA A 109 -11.95 -14.27 12.70
CA ALA A 109 -12.67 -14.71 13.87
C ALA A 109 -12.81 -13.47 14.75
N THR A 110 -13.72 -12.57 14.38
CA THR A 110 -14.41 -11.72 15.34
C THR A 110 -14.95 -12.71 16.35
N ARG A 111 -14.23 -12.87 17.46
CA ARG A 111 -14.69 -13.60 18.61
C ARG A 111 -16.02 -12.95 18.97
N LEU A 112 -17.11 -13.61 18.61
CA LEU A 112 -18.39 -13.40 19.25
C LEU A 112 -18.14 -13.62 20.73
N ARG A 113 -18.17 -12.54 21.51
CA ARG A 113 -18.24 -12.65 22.96
C ARG A 113 -19.50 -13.46 23.27
N PRO A 114 -19.43 -14.59 23.99
CA PRO A 114 -20.64 -15.18 24.55
C PRO A 114 -21.18 -14.18 25.58
N ALA A 115 -22.44 -13.80 25.44
CA ALA A 115 -23.16 -13.17 26.53
C ALA A 115 -23.37 -14.22 27.63
N VAL A 116 -22.80 -13.97 28.80
CA VAL A 116 -23.14 -14.60 30.08
C VAL A 116 -22.88 -13.59 31.18
#